data_AF-A0A952Z2V2-F1
#
_entry.id   AF-A0A952Z2V2-F1
#
_cell.length_a   1.000
_cell.length_b   1.000
_cell.length_c   1.000
_cell.angle_alpha   90.00
_cell.angle_beta   90.00
_cell.angle_gamma   90.00
#
_symmetry.space_group_name_H-M   'P 1'
#
loop_
_entity.id
_entity.type
_entity.pdbx_description
1 polymer ?
#
loop_
_entity_poly.entity_id
_entity_poly.type
_entity_poly.pdbx_seq_one_letter_code
_entity_poly.pdbx_strand_id
1 'polypeptide(L)'
;MKQAEGNQLQTAQTQSVEQSPASTNIQIGRDLIIQAPTPSSVHTFSLAECSFDMILEIPVQGVETFRKAFPQGSGNLTVLLNISEDGVNQQAQLQLAGQWNGTSGMISHYSEDLIVYTLSEHRFTLLHKKPIIMSVPTNLTRLRAGGHYSVHLTAFPGFAIPLIPKEVHVRTHDGMLFRVYDFKGDDKGWYSGTLSL
;
A
#
# COMPACT_ATOMS: atom_id res chain seq x y z
N MET A 1 -62.98 3.23 45.33
CA MET A 1 -62.52 1.93 44.81
C MET A 1 -62.97 1.79 43.37
N LYS A 2 -62.03 1.86 42.41
CA LYS A 2 -62.19 1.49 41.00
C LYS A 2 -60.82 1.01 40.49
N GLN A 3 -60.79 -0.15 39.85
CA GLN A 3 -59.66 -0.78 39.16
C GLN A 3 -59.31 -0.06 37.85
N ALA A 4 -58.04 -0.12 37.44
CA ALA A 4 -57.55 -0.51 36.10
C ALA A 4 -56.00 -0.46 36.13
N GLU A 5 -55.32 -1.61 35.95
CA GLU A 5 -54.52 -1.95 34.74
C GLU A 5 -53.19 -1.17 34.69
N GLY A 6 -52.00 -1.79 34.80
CA GLY A 6 -51.54 -2.99 34.12
C GLY A 6 -50.68 -2.56 32.93
N ASN A 7 -49.36 -2.44 33.13
CA ASN A 7 -48.41 -2.40 32.02
C ASN A 7 -47.05 -2.95 32.50
N GLN A 8 -46.89 -4.27 32.39
CA GLN A 8 -45.58 -4.91 32.42
C GLN A 8 -45.05 -4.92 30.97
N LEU A 9 -43.92 -4.25 30.75
CA LEU A 9 -43.15 -4.34 29.53
C LEU A 9 -42.58 -5.75 29.41
N GLN A 10 -43.19 -6.59 28.56
CA GLN A 10 -42.57 -7.80 28.03
C GLN A 10 -41.45 -7.38 27.06
N THR A 11 -40.21 -7.68 27.42
CA THR A 11 -39.10 -7.66 26.47
C THR A 11 -39.18 -8.93 25.62
N ALA A 12 -39.57 -8.77 24.35
CA ALA A 12 -39.40 -9.80 23.34
C ALA A 12 -37.91 -9.92 23.01
N GLN A 13 -37.26 -11.00 23.46
CA GLN A 13 -35.98 -11.43 22.93
C GLN A 13 -36.22 -12.09 21.57
N THR A 14 -35.97 -11.37 20.49
CA THR A 14 -35.87 -11.97 19.16
C THR A 14 -34.43 -12.49 19.01
N GLN A 15 -34.26 -13.81 19.11
CA GLN A 15 -33.00 -14.48 18.74
C GLN A 15 -32.80 -14.35 17.23
N SER A 16 -31.75 -13.65 16.83
CA SER A 16 -31.24 -13.66 15.46
C SER A 16 -30.67 -15.05 15.17
N VAL A 17 -31.37 -15.85 14.38
CA VAL A 17 -30.81 -17.10 13.85
C VAL A 17 -29.76 -16.74 12.81
N GLU A 18 -28.51 -16.82 13.21
CA GLU A 18 -27.35 -16.75 12.32
C GLU A 18 -27.36 -18.02 11.45
N GLN A 19 -27.87 -17.92 10.22
CA GLN A 19 -27.79 -19.00 9.24
C GLN A 19 -26.32 -19.18 8.82
N SER A 20 -25.66 -20.18 9.39
CA SER A 20 -24.37 -20.66 8.92
C SER A 20 -24.49 -21.20 7.48
N PRO A 21 -23.50 -20.97 6.60
CA PRO A 21 -23.56 -21.45 5.22
C PRO A 21 -23.56 -22.98 5.16
N ALA A 22 -24.39 -23.53 4.29
CA ALA A 22 -24.55 -24.97 4.10
C ALA A 22 -23.22 -25.61 3.63
N SER A 23 -22.68 -26.53 4.41
CA SER A 23 -21.54 -27.37 4.02
C SER A 23 -22.03 -28.51 3.13
N THR A 24 -21.45 -28.69 1.95
CA THR A 24 -21.71 -29.87 1.12
C THR A 24 -20.84 -31.03 1.61
N ASN A 25 -21.44 -32.01 2.28
CA ASN A 25 -20.74 -33.23 2.68
C ASN A 25 -20.57 -34.14 1.47
N ILE A 26 -19.33 -34.39 1.04
CA ILE A 26 -19.02 -35.49 0.11
C ILE A 26 -18.57 -36.68 0.96
N GLN A 27 -19.38 -37.74 0.97
CA GLN A 27 -19.10 -38.95 1.72
C GLN A 27 -18.26 -39.91 0.85
N ILE A 28 -16.97 -40.02 1.15
CA ILE A 28 -16.10 -41.10 0.67
C ILE A 28 -15.77 -41.96 1.89
N GLY A 29 -15.60 -43.27 1.68
CA GLY A 29 -15.62 -44.33 2.71
C GLY A 29 -14.81 -44.08 3.99
N ARG A 30 -15.15 -44.89 5.00
CA ARG A 30 -14.68 -44.86 6.40
C ARG A 30 -13.26 -44.31 6.58
N ASP A 31 -13.18 -43.28 7.42
CA ASP A 31 -11.99 -42.71 8.04
C ASP A 31 -11.06 -41.87 7.16
N LEU A 32 -11.55 -40.71 6.70
CA LEU A 32 -10.85 -39.41 6.67
C LEU A 32 -11.77 -38.36 6.03
N ILE A 33 -12.41 -37.52 6.84
CA ILE A 33 -13.01 -36.28 6.33
C ILE A 33 -11.84 -35.31 6.13
N ILE A 34 -11.31 -35.22 4.92
CA ILE A 34 -10.52 -34.06 4.52
C ILE A 34 -11.53 -32.93 4.37
N GLN A 35 -11.68 -32.12 5.42
CA GLN A 35 -12.18 -30.77 5.23
C GLN A 35 -11.13 -30.07 4.37
N ALA A 36 -11.35 -30.04 3.05
CA ALA A 36 -10.71 -29.04 2.23
C ALA A 36 -11.08 -27.69 2.88
N PRO A 37 -10.11 -26.85 3.26
CA PRO A 37 -10.45 -25.54 3.77
C PRO A 37 -11.31 -24.88 2.69
N THR A 38 -12.57 -24.59 3.05
CA THR A 38 -13.35 -23.61 2.31
C THR A 38 -12.45 -22.38 2.17
N PRO A 39 -12.30 -21.77 0.98
CA PRO A 39 -11.53 -20.54 0.85
C PRO A 39 -12.28 -19.43 1.59
N SER A 40 -12.10 -19.38 2.91
CA SER A 40 -12.79 -18.51 3.84
C SER A 40 -11.85 -17.41 4.30
N SER A 41 -11.40 -16.61 3.34
CA SER A 41 -11.04 -15.21 3.51
C SER A 41 -10.53 -14.71 2.18
N VAL A 42 -11.23 -13.77 1.55
CA VAL A 42 -10.56 -12.89 0.59
C VAL A 42 -9.42 -12.25 1.38
N HIS A 43 -8.17 -12.58 1.04
CA HIS A 43 -7.04 -11.96 1.71
C HIS A 43 -7.13 -10.46 1.43
N THR A 44 -7.38 -9.68 2.48
CA THR A 44 -7.41 -8.22 2.41
C THR A 44 -6.27 -7.68 3.26
N PHE A 45 -5.51 -6.74 2.72
CA PHE A 45 -4.36 -6.16 3.39
C PHE A 45 -4.62 -4.67 3.62
N SER A 46 -4.45 -4.20 4.86
CA SER A 46 -4.63 -2.80 5.20
C SER A 46 -3.55 -1.95 4.53
N LEU A 47 -3.95 -0.92 3.79
CA LEU A 47 -3.01 -0.01 3.13
C LEU A 47 -2.10 0.70 4.15
N ALA A 48 -2.60 0.91 5.37
CA ALA A 48 -1.86 1.48 6.49
C ALA A 48 -0.74 0.56 7.03
N GLU A 49 -0.91 -0.74 6.85
CA GLU A 49 0.04 -1.75 7.33
C GLU A 49 1.05 -2.12 6.26
N CYS A 50 0.83 -1.72 5.01
CA CYS A 50 1.78 -1.90 3.93
C CYS A 50 3.05 -1.04 4.14
N SER A 51 4.12 -1.48 3.49
CA SER A 51 5.36 -0.73 3.31
C SER A 51 5.76 -0.76 1.85
N PHE A 52 6.65 0.13 1.43
CA PHE A 52 7.03 0.27 0.03
C PHE A 52 8.54 0.11 -0.14
N ASP A 53 8.91 -0.72 -1.11
CA ASP A 53 10.27 -0.81 -1.62
C ASP A 53 10.29 -0.11 -2.98
N MET A 54 11.16 0.90 -3.17
CA MET A 54 11.22 1.66 -4.41
C MET A 54 12.63 1.94 -4.86
N ILE A 55 12.86 1.88 -6.17
CA ILE A 55 14.05 2.44 -6.82
C ILE A 55 13.60 3.59 -7.70
N LEU A 56 14.13 4.79 -7.42
CA LEU A 56 13.83 6.02 -8.14
C LEU A 56 15.12 6.57 -8.74
N GLU A 57 15.12 6.89 -10.02
CA GLU A 57 16.31 7.36 -10.74
C GLU A 57 16.18 8.84 -11.09
N ILE A 58 17.27 9.58 -10.96
CA ILE A 58 17.35 10.96 -11.44
C ILE A 58 17.44 10.92 -12.98
N PRO A 59 16.56 11.64 -13.71
CA PRO A 59 16.67 11.73 -15.17
C PRO A 59 18.05 12.26 -15.58
N VAL A 60 18.62 11.74 -16.67
CA VAL A 60 19.97 12.10 -17.15
C VAL A 60 20.16 13.61 -17.26
N GLN A 61 19.16 14.32 -17.81
CA GLN A 61 19.15 15.77 -17.93
C GLN A 61 19.14 16.53 -16.60
N GLY A 62 18.70 15.89 -15.51
CA GLY A 62 18.61 16.46 -14.17
C GLY A 62 19.84 16.20 -13.30
N VAL A 63 20.76 15.32 -13.70
CA VAL A 63 21.90 14.88 -12.87
C VAL A 63 22.82 16.05 -12.48
N GLU A 64 23.18 16.90 -13.44
CA GLU A 64 24.08 18.03 -13.16
C GLU A 64 23.43 19.10 -12.29
N THR A 65 22.15 19.39 -12.53
CA THR A 65 21.35 20.27 -11.66
C THR A 65 21.28 19.70 -10.25
N PHE A 66 21.08 18.39 -10.12
CA PHE A 66 21.02 17.70 -8.84
C PHE A 66 22.33 17.81 -8.07
N ARG A 67 23.46 17.51 -8.71
CA ARG A 67 24.80 17.55 -8.08
C ARG A 67 25.15 18.95 -7.58
N LYS A 68 24.78 19.99 -8.32
CA LYS A 68 25.01 21.40 -7.91
C LYS A 68 24.18 21.79 -6.70
N ALA A 69 22.95 21.30 -6.60
CA ALA A 69 22.04 21.65 -5.52
C ALA A 69 22.26 20.83 -4.24
N PHE A 70 22.76 19.60 -4.35
CA PHE A 70 23.14 18.75 -3.21
C PHE A 70 24.62 18.34 -3.25
N PRO A 71 25.57 19.29 -3.11
CA PRO A 71 27.00 19.01 -3.24
C PRO A 71 27.53 18.07 -2.15
N GLN A 72 26.90 18.05 -0.97
CA GLN A 72 27.23 17.17 0.16
C GLN A 72 26.44 15.84 0.12
N GLY A 73 25.60 15.64 -0.90
CA GLY A 73 24.85 14.41 -1.10
C GLY A 73 23.67 14.18 -0.14
N SER A 74 23.30 15.12 0.73
CA SER A 74 22.19 15.00 1.69
C SER A 74 20.98 15.85 1.32
N GLY A 75 19.76 15.43 1.71
CA GLY A 75 18.53 16.21 1.52
C GLY A 75 17.25 15.47 1.92
N ASN A 76 16.09 16.01 1.53
CA ASN A 76 14.75 15.45 1.83
C ASN A 76 14.07 14.92 0.58
N LEU A 77 13.63 13.66 0.61
CA LEU A 77 12.91 13.01 -0.49
C LEU A 77 11.44 12.96 -0.14
N THR A 78 10.61 13.33 -1.09
CA THR A 78 9.16 13.15 -1.01
C THR A 78 8.68 12.37 -2.21
N VAL A 79 7.86 11.36 -1.96
CA VAL A 79 7.09 10.61 -2.95
C VAL A 79 5.62 10.79 -2.61
N LEU A 80 4.82 11.23 -3.57
CA LEU A 80 3.37 11.26 -3.49
C LEU A 80 2.80 10.10 -4.30
N LEU A 81 1.85 9.39 -3.72
CA LEU A 81 1.23 8.20 -4.29
C LEU A 81 -0.29 8.36 -4.23
N ASN A 82 -0.94 8.15 -5.37
CA ASN A 82 -2.37 7.98 -5.47
C ASN A 82 -2.65 6.54 -5.90
N ILE A 83 -3.46 5.81 -5.13
CA ILE A 83 -3.86 4.44 -5.44
C ILE A 83 -5.38 4.41 -5.62
N SER A 84 -5.84 3.91 -6.77
CA SER A 84 -7.25 3.73 -7.08
C SER A 84 -7.50 2.30 -7.57
N GLU A 85 -8.66 1.76 -7.25
CA GLU A 85 -9.12 0.48 -7.80
C GLU A 85 -9.78 0.71 -9.16
N ASP A 86 -9.56 -0.19 -10.11
CA ASP A 86 -10.12 -0.07 -11.46
C ASP A 86 -11.65 0.06 -11.42
N GLY A 87 -12.18 1.06 -12.11
CA GLY A 87 -13.62 1.36 -12.14
C GLY A 87 -14.15 2.13 -10.93
N VAL A 88 -13.30 2.47 -9.94
CA VAL A 88 -13.69 3.27 -8.77
C VAL A 88 -13.16 4.70 -8.91
N ASN A 89 -14.05 5.68 -8.90
CA ASN A 89 -13.69 7.11 -8.98
C ASN A 89 -13.31 7.71 -7.62
N GLN A 90 -12.43 7.02 -6.89
CA GLN A 90 -11.88 7.46 -5.61
C GLN A 90 -10.44 6.97 -5.50
N GLN A 91 -9.59 7.73 -4.81
CA GLN A 91 -8.18 7.37 -4.63
C GLN A 91 -7.73 7.56 -3.19
N ALA A 92 -6.94 6.61 -2.70
CA ALA A 92 -6.12 6.79 -1.51
C ALA A 92 -4.90 7.65 -1.87
N GLN A 93 -4.61 8.64 -1.03
CA GLN A 93 -3.46 9.52 -1.15
C GLN A 93 -2.48 9.23 -0.02
N LEU A 94 -1.25 8.88 -0.40
CA LEU A 94 -0.17 8.52 0.51
C LEU A 94 1.06 9.38 0.22
N GLN A 95 1.89 9.58 1.24
CA GLN A 95 3.19 10.22 1.11
C GLN A 95 4.27 9.33 1.71
N LEU A 96 5.36 9.09 0.98
CA LEU A 96 6.59 8.56 1.53
C LEU A 96 7.58 9.72 1.64
N ALA A 97 8.08 9.99 2.83
CA ALA A 97 9.02 11.08 3.05
C ALA A 97 10.17 10.66 3.96
N GLY A 98 11.35 11.21 3.71
CA GLY A 98 12.47 11.01 4.60
C GLY A 98 13.71 11.78 4.17
N GLN A 99 14.70 11.74 5.05
CA GLN A 99 16.02 12.31 4.77
C GLN A 99 16.91 11.25 4.15
N TRP A 100 17.74 11.65 3.19
CA TRP A 100 18.85 10.84 2.72
C TRP A 100 20.16 11.56 3.05
N ASN A 101 21.19 10.77 3.29
CA ASN A 101 22.56 11.24 3.40
C ASN A 101 23.40 10.49 2.36
N GLY A 102 24.12 11.23 1.52
CA GLY A 102 24.90 10.67 0.43
C GLY A 102 26.24 10.21 0.95
N THR A 103 26.38 8.90 1.15
CA THR A 103 27.64 8.28 1.57
C THR A 103 28.00 7.16 0.62
N SER A 104 28.14 7.45 -0.68
CA SER A 104 28.66 6.47 -1.65
C SER A 104 27.93 5.11 -1.68
N GLY A 105 26.65 5.05 -1.25
CA GLY A 105 25.91 3.80 -1.08
C GLY A 105 26.22 3.00 0.20
N MET A 106 27.07 3.50 1.11
CA MET A 106 27.33 2.86 2.41
C MET A 106 26.23 3.19 3.42
N ILE A 107 25.50 2.16 3.84
CA ILE A 107 24.52 2.21 4.93
C ILE A 107 25.30 2.16 6.24
N SER A 108 25.36 3.27 6.98
CA SER A 108 26.01 3.28 8.29
C SER A 108 25.16 2.62 9.38
N HIS A 109 23.83 2.67 9.24
CA HIS A 109 22.85 2.07 10.16
C HIS A 109 21.59 1.65 9.38
N TYR A 110 21.14 0.42 9.59
CA TYR A 110 19.88 -0.08 9.03
C TYR A 110 18.70 0.34 9.92
N SER A 111 17.66 0.93 9.33
CA SER A 111 16.37 1.16 9.97
C SER A 111 15.26 0.61 9.09
N GLU A 112 14.12 0.25 9.69
CA GLU A 112 12.94 -0.27 8.96
C GLU A 112 12.24 0.79 8.10
N ASP A 113 12.78 2.02 8.03
CA ASP A 113 12.20 3.17 7.33
C ASP A 113 13.29 3.95 6.58
N LEU A 114 14.20 3.21 5.94
CA LEU A 114 15.44 3.72 5.38
C LEU A 114 15.28 4.25 3.94
N ILE A 115 15.89 5.40 3.68
CA ILE A 115 16.10 5.94 2.34
C ILE A 115 17.60 6.02 2.08
N VAL A 116 18.07 5.32 1.06
CA VAL A 116 19.47 5.29 0.63
C VAL A 116 19.61 6.04 -0.69
N TYR A 117 20.62 6.90 -0.80
CA TYR A 117 20.99 7.51 -2.07
C TYR A 117 22.35 6.99 -2.54
N THR A 118 22.37 6.39 -3.73
CA THR A 118 23.59 5.88 -4.36
C THR A 118 24.09 6.90 -5.39
N LEU A 119 25.16 7.62 -5.02
CA LEU A 119 25.70 8.73 -5.81
C LEU A 119 26.19 8.29 -7.21
N SER A 120 26.80 7.11 -7.33
CA SER A 120 27.35 6.59 -8.59
C SER A 120 26.27 6.19 -9.60
N GLU A 121 25.11 5.79 -9.10
CA GLU A 121 24.00 5.29 -9.92
C GLU A 121 22.90 6.34 -10.13
N HIS A 122 22.98 7.47 -9.43
CA HIS A 122 21.96 8.52 -9.44
C HIS A 122 20.57 7.99 -9.04
N ARG A 123 20.55 7.10 -8.03
CA ARG A 123 19.35 6.40 -7.58
C ARG A 123 19.07 6.59 -6.10
N PHE A 124 17.79 6.73 -5.79
CA PHE A 124 17.23 6.59 -4.46
C PHE A 124 16.64 5.20 -4.31
N THR A 125 16.98 4.52 -3.24
CA THR A 125 16.39 3.25 -2.83
C THR A 125 15.65 3.46 -1.53
N LEU A 126 14.36 3.20 -1.53
CA LEU A 126 13.51 3.18 -0.35
C LEU A 126 13.31 1.71 -0.01
N LEU A 127 13.55 1.33 1.24
CA LEU A 127 13.35 -0.03 1.73
C LEU A 127 12.41 0.01 2.92
N HIS A 128 11.35 -0.80 2.85
CA HIS A 128 10.35 -0.98 3.89
C HIS A 128 9.68 0.34 4.32
N LYS A 129 9.67 1.34 3.43
CA LYS A 129 9.22 2.70 3.75
C LYS A 129 7.73 2.71 4.06
N LYS A 130 7.36 3.16 5.27
CA LYS A 130 5.96 3.27 5.66
C LYS A 130 5.32 4.54 5.10
N PRO A 131 4.08 4.47 4.57
CA PRO A 131 3.38 5.65 4.09
C PRO A 131 2.84 6.49 5.25
N ILE A 132 2.91 7.80 5.07
CA ILE A 132 2.03 8.75 5.76
C ILE A 132 0.72 8.77 4.98
N ILE A 133 -0.38 8.42 5.64
CA ILE A 133 -1.71 8.43 5.02
C ILE A 133 -2.26 9.86 5.03
N MET A 134 -2.45 10.44 3.85
CA MET A 134 -2.99 11.79 3.70
C MET A 134 -4.52 11.75 3.62
N SER A 135 -5.07 10.82 2.86
CA SER A 135 -6.52 10.60 2.73
C SER A 135 -6.77 9.18 2.21
N VAL A 136 -7.69 8.44 2.83
CA VAL A 136 -8.07 7.08 2.35
C VAL A 136 -9.59 6.94 2.43
N PRO A 137 -10.28 6.77 1.29
CA PRO A 137 -11.69 6.41 1.25
C PRO A 137 -11.96 5.06 1.93
N THR A 138 -13.12 4.90 2.57
CA THR A 138 -13.45 3.69 3.36
C THR A 138 -13.28 2.39 2.57
N ASN A 139 -13.68 2.38 1.29
CA ASN A 139 -13.57 1.25 0.37
C ASN A 139 -12.14 0.97 -0.13
N LEU A 140 -11.19 1.89 0.08
CA LEU A 140 -9.76 1.74 -0.27
C LEU A 140 -8.86 1.65 0.97
N THR A 141 -9.44 1.46 2.16
CA THR A 141 -8.67 1.16 3.38
C THR A 141 -7.93 -0.17 3.30
N ARG A 142 -8.42 -1.09 2.45
CA ARG A 142 -7.85 -2.42 2.25
C ARG A 142 -7.72 -2.72 0.77
N LEU A 143 -6.57 -3.29 0.40
CA LEU A 143 -6.38 -3.89 -0.91
C LEU A 143 -6.80 -5.37 -0.84
N ARG A 144 -7.46 -5.86 -1.89
CA ARG A 144 -8.05 -7.20 -1.95
C ARG A 144 -7.21 -8.09 -2.87
N ALA A 145 -6.96 -9.33 -2.47
CA ALA A 145 -6.40 -10.34 -3.37
C ALA A 145 -7.32 -10.52 -4.60
N GLY A 146 -6.72 -10.62 -5.77
CA GLY A 146 -7.39 -10.59 -7.07
C GLY A 146 -7.81 -9.18 -7.54
N GLY A 147 -7.54 -8.13 -6.77
CA GLY A 147 -7.86 -6.75 -7.13
C GLY A 147 -6.86 -6.15 -8.13
N HIS A 148 -7.37 -5.27 -8.99
CA HIS A 148 -6.57 -4.49 -9.94
C HIS A 148 -6.62 -3.02 -9.57
N TYR A 149 -5.43 -2.43 -9.41
CA TYR A 149 -5.27 -1.06 -8.95
C TYR A 149 -4.34 -0.28 -9.88
N SER A 150 -4.64 1.01 -10.06
CA SER A 150 -3.71 1.96 -10.63
C SER A 150 -2.94 2.67 -9.51
N VAL A 151 -1.63 2.82 -9.74
CA VAL A 151 -0.72 3.56 -8.86
C VAL A 151 -0.18 4.73 -9.65
N HIS A 152 -0.60 5.94 -9.29
CA HIS A 152 -0.10 7.18 -9.85
C HIS A 152 0.85 7.85 -8.87
N LEU A 153 2.10 8.07 -9.26
CA LEU A 153 3.12 8.57 -8.35
C LEU A 153 3.96 9.69 -8.95
N THR A 154 4.48 10.56 -8.09
CA THR A 154 5.56 11.49 -8.41
C THR A 154 6.54 11.53 -7.24
N ALA A 155 7.82 11.68 -7.53
CA ALA A 155 8.86 11.74 -6.53
C ALA A 155 9.85 12.84 -6.84
N PHE A 156 10.31 13.57 -5.82
CA PHE A 156 11.21 14.70 -6.01
C PHE A 156 12.16 14.86 -4.81
N PRO A 157 13.47 15.03 -5.07
CA PRO A 157 14.45 15.31 -4.03
C PRO A 157 14.53 16.82 -3.78
N GLY A 158 13.77 17.34 -2.81
CA GLY A 158 13.74 18.76 -2.47
C GLY A 158 13.28 19.67 -3.61
N PHE A 159 14.15 19.96 -4.57
CA PHE A 159 13.79 20.63 -5.82
C PHE A 159 12.96 19.71 -6.72
N ALA A 160 12.08 20.32 -7.51
CA ALA A 160 11.06 19.66 -8.31
C ALA A 160 11.60 18.91 -9.55
N ILE A 161 12.78 18.27 -9.49
CA ILE A 161 13.21 17.33 -10.54
C ILE A 161 12.44 16.04 -10.31
N PRO A 162 11.49 15.66 -11.18
CA PRO A 162 10.73 14.44 -11.00
C PRO A 162 11.64 13.23 -11.22
N LEU A 163 11.64 12.29 -10.28
CA LEU A 163 12.39 11.05 -10.37
C LEU A 163 11.61 10.01 -11.17
N ILE A 164 12.32 9.17 -11.90
CA ILE A 164 11.75 8.08 -12.69
C ILE A 164 11.64 6.84 -11.79
N PRO A 165 10.43 6.31 -11.52
CA PRO A 165 10.31 5.01 -10.86
C PRO A 165 10.86 3.92 -11.77
N LYS A 166 11.81 3.14 -11.26
CA LYS A 166 12.35 1.95 -11.94
C LYS A 166 11.75 0.68 -11.38
N GLU A 167 11.58 0.64 -10.07
CA GLU A 167 10.97 -0.47 -9.36
C GLU A 167 10.12 0.07 -8.23
N VAL A 168 8.93 -0.50 -8.06
CA VAL A 168 8.04 -0.22 -6.94
C VAL A 168 7.39 -1.53 -6.52
N HIS A 169 7.50 -1.86 -5.25
CA HIS A 169 6.86 -3.00 -4.64
C HIS A 169 6.06 -2.56 -3.42
N VAL A 170 4.85 -3.11 -3.29
CA VAL A 170 4.04 -3.00 -2.09
C VAL A 170 4.27 -4.26 -1.27
N ARG A 171 4.76 -4.08 -0.04
CA ARG A 171 4.98 -5.15 0.92
C ARG A 171 3.89 -5.12 1.98
N THR A 172 3.18 -6.22 2.15
CA THR A 172 2.16 -6.39 3.19
C THR A 172 2.78 -6.68 4.56
N HIS A 173 1.98 -6.64 5.64
CA HIS A 173 2.48 -6.87 7.00
C HIS A 173 2.99 -8.31 7.23
N ASP A 174 2.46 -9.28 6.49
CA ASP A 174 2.86 -10.68 6.50
C ASP A 174 4.06 -10.96 5.56
N GLY A 175 4.60 -9.92 4.93
CA GLY A 175 5.83 -9.98 4.14
C GLY A 175 5.64 -10.36 2.68
N MET A 176 4.40 -10.50 2.19
CA MET A 176 4.14 -10.69 0.76
C MET A 176 4.52 -9.43 -0.02
N LEU A 177 5.06 -9.62 -1.23
CA LEU A 177 5.57 -8.57 -2.09
C LEU A 177 4.81 -8.55 -3.41
N PHE A 178 4.24 -7.40 -3.75
CA PHE A 178 3.50 -7.19 -4.98
C PHE A 178 4.14 -6.09 -5.81
N ARG A 179 4.48 -6.41 -7.04
CA ARG A 179 5.15 -5.48 -7.95
C ARG A 179 4.13 -4.55 -8.62
N VAL A 180 4.49 -3.28 -8.71
CA VAL A 180 3.84 -2.34 -9.64
C VAL A 180 4.60 -2.38 -10.97
N TYR A 181 3.88 -2.56 -12.06
CA TYR A 181 4.45 -2.74 -13.41
C TYR A 181 3.84 -1.75 -14.42
N ASP A 182 4.36 -1.75 -15.64
CA ASP A 182 3.91 -0.91 -16.77
C ASP A 182 3.89 0.60 -16.52
N PHE A 183 4.92 1.12 -15.84
CA PHE A 183 5.05 2.56 -15.60
C PHE A 183 5.07 3.38 -16.91
N LYS A 184 4.13 4.32 -17.01
CA LYS A 184 4.06 5.34 -18.07
C LYS A 184 4.14 6.73 -17.46
N GLY A 185 5.14 7.51 -17.86
CA GLY A 185 5.32 8.89 -17.44
C GLY A 185 4.48 9.88 -18.26
N ASP A 186 4.09 10.98 -17.64
CA ASP A 186 3.58 12.17 -18.30
C ASP A 186 4.63 13.30 -18.33
N ASP A 187 4.32 14.38 -19.07
CA ASP A 187 5.23 15.53 -19.20
C ASP A 187 5.37 16.36 -17.92
N LYS A 188 4.58 16.07 -16.89
CA LYS A 188 4.58 16.76 -15.59
C LYS A 188 5.36 15.99 -14.52
N GLY A 189 5.95 14.84 -14.87
CA GLY A 189 6.72 14.02 -13.95
C GLY A 189 5.86 13.14 -13.03
N TRP A 190 4.62 12.87 -13.44
CA TRP A 190 3.80 11.81 -12.86
C TRP A 190 3.98 10.53 -13.65
N TYR A 191 3.95 9.40 -12.94
CA TYR A 191 4.08 8.07 -13.51
C TYR A 191 2.90 7.22 -13.07
N SER A 192 2.30 6.52 -14.01
CA SER A 192 1.16 5.64 -13.77
C SER A 192 1.59 4.20 -14.00
N GLY A 193 1.42 3.35 -13.00
CA GLY A 193 1.67 1.91 -13.09
C GLY A 193 0.46 1.11 -12.62
N THR A 194 0.52 -0.20 -12.83
CA THR A 194 -0.54 -1.15 -12.44
C THR A 194 -0.05 -2.04 -11.32
N LEU A 195 -0.90 -2.24 -10.31
CA LEU A 195 -0.72 -3.17 -9.20
C LEU A 195 -1.82 -4.23 -9.27
N SER A 196 -1.42 -5.50 -9.36
CA SER A 196 -2.33 -6.65 -9.26
C SER A 196 -1.93 -7.48 -8.06
N LEU A 197 -2.92 -7.87 -7.24
CA LEU A 197 -2.75 -8.66 -6.01
C LEU A 197 -3.28 -10.08 -6.15
#